data_AF-A0A0T6BGZ1-F1
#
_entry.id   AF-A0A0T6BGZ1-F1
#
_cell.length_a   1.000
_cell.length_b   1.000
_cell.length_c   1.000
_cell.angle_alpha   90.00
_cell.angle_beta   90.00
_cell.angle_gamma   90.00
#
_symmetry.space_group_name_H-M   'P 1'
#
loop_
_entity.id
_entity.type
_entity.pdbx_description
1 polymer ?
#
loop_
_entity_poly.entity_id
_entity_poly.type
_entity_poly.pdbx_seq_one_letter_code
_entity_poly.pdbx_strand_id
1 'polypeptide(L)'
;MSSLLSAELAATCNALGYYDAKANKYYADSNTLETVKDLIRYLRKDDENHEIRRHLGETKVVETDLLPLLKSYWEETELFDVLLRLLVNLTMPALMLWNEEPPTEKTARNYYLQIEGHLQDYKQAFADEAVWAVLSTRISKILEIDYAERGDENGLIIERILILIRNILYVSVDPDAERRPDNDASVHDQVLWSLHQSGMLDIILYISNSTMEQAYYMHVLEVLSFMLREQSASELANAALQRSQTEKLRDEAELLAIRHRESGQRQQKLKAFNGTRHSRFGGTYVVKSMKSISNNELIYHKPLSKLESLDFDADKQKVKTPKNRLPIQSTSAERRSAFSIRLFLKEFCIEFLNGAYNTFMCQVKRNLMRAKSENHDESYYFWAMRFFMEFIRCYKFEVKLVSETMSVQSFHYVQKNMEDYFDRISQDKKKIRPWSRRLHLALLAYRELLLTICAMDKSPLDSVRHSAKVIKSNIFYVLEYRELVLTLLVTFDELKMSGSYLNDLIECQHIFLKMLQCYCDGGKSDIMVQKRAKAKKKSKKAREGRTASEVDRRVSTRPAETDLESRWDEVGPQLSIVLEGRAEIPDDLVPFDAASEVPIDDQKTETMKNIQRKLRANELEQAVG
;
A
#
# COMPACT_ATOMS: atom_id res chain seq x y z
N MET A 1 -24.59 20.79 23.42
CA MET A 1 -25.96 20.67 22.90
C MET A 1 -26.89 21.54 23.72
N SER A 2 -27.82 22.25 23.06
CA SER A 2 -28.96 22.85 23.75
C SER A 2 -29.95 21.75 24.13
N SER A 3 -30.61 21.86 25.30
CA SER A 3 -31.64 20.90 25.72
C SER A 3 -32.80 20.83 24.74
N LEU A 4 -33.11 21.93 24.04
CA LEU A 4 -34.11 21.98 22.98
C LEU A 4 -33.74 21.09 21.80
N LEU A 5 -32.49 21.13 21.32
CA LEU A 5 -32.04 20.33 20.18
C LEU A 5 -32.05 18.82 20.49
N SER A 6 -31.68 18.43 21.72
CA SER A 6 -31.81 17.03 22.15
C SER A 6 -33.28 16.58 22.19
N ALA A 7 -34.18 17.42 22.69
CA ALA A 7 -35.61 17.13 22.72
C ALA A 7 -36.21 17.04 21.31
N GLU A 8 -35.82 17.92 20.38
CA GLU A 8 -36.23 17.87 18.97
C GLU A 8 -35.74 16.59 18.28
N LEU A 9 -34.46 16.23 18.42
CA LEU A 9 -33.90 15.02 17.82
C LEU A 9 -34.51 13.74 18.40
N ALA A 10 -34.71 13.68 19.71
CA ALA A 10 -35.39 12.56 20.36
C ALA A 10 -36.86 12.43 19.92
N ALA A 11 -37.59 13.55 19.79
CA ALA A 11 -38.94 13.55 19.25
C ALA A 11 -38.98 13.11 17.78
N THR A 12 -37.97 13.48 16.99
CA THR A 12 -37.82 13.05 15.58
C THR A 12 -37.56 11.54 15.50
N CYS A 13 -36.66 10.98 16.33
CA CYS A 13 -36.42 9.53 16.38
C CYS A 13 -37.68 8.76 16.79
N ASN A 14 -38.40 9.23 17.81
CA ASN A 14 -39.65 8.62 18.26
C ASN A 14 -40.81 8.73 17.23
N ALA A 15 -40.68 9.57 16.20
CA ALA A 15 -41.66 9.73 15.11
C ALA A 15 -41.29 8.94 13.84
N LEU A 16 -40.44 7.91 13.98
CA LEU A 16 -40.19 6.88 12.96
C LEU A 16 -41.21 5.73 13.07
N GLY A 17 -41.74 5.46 14.27
CA GLY A 17 -42.63 4.33 14.55
C GLY A 17 -42.12 3.44 15.69
N TYR A 18 -42.35 2.14 15.60
CA TYR A 18 -41.90 1.17 16.61
C TYR A 18 -41.71 -0.25 16.07
N TYR A 19 -40.86 -1.04 16.73
CA TYR A 19 -40.66 -2.46 16.44
C TYR A 19 -41.53 -3.37 17.33
N ASP A 20 -42.39 -4.21 16.73
CA ASP A 20 -43.05 -5.29 17.46
C ASP A 20 -42.26 -6.60 17.34
N ALA A 21 -41.61 -6.97 18.43
CA ALA A 21 -40.87 -8.22 18.57
C ALA A 21 -41.75 -9.50 18.49
N LYS A 22 -43.08 -9.39 18.61
CA LYS A 22 -44.00 -10.53 18.41
C LYS A 22 -44.35 -10.74 16.95
N ALA A 23 -44.60 -9.66 16.20
CA ALA A 23 -44.81 -9.70 14.75
C ALA A 23 -43.49 -9.86 13.95
N ASN A 24 -42.33 -9.66 14.59
CA ASN A 24 -41.02 -9.55 13.92
C ASN A 24 -41.03 -8.48 12.81
N LYS A 25 -41.74 -7.37 13.06
CA LYS A 25 -42.00 -6.32 12.08
C LYS A 25 -41.91 -4.94 12.72
N TYR A 26 -41.31 -4.00 11.99
CA TYR A 26 -41.41 -2.57 12.28
C TYR A 26 -42.73 -2.00 11.75
N TYR A 27 -43.38 -1.16 12.54
CA TYR A 27 -44.56 -0.39 12.17
C TYR A 27 -44.17 1.08 12.06
N ALA A 28 -44.07 1.56 10.82
CA ALA A 28 -43.72 2.94 10.52
C ALA A 28 -44.88 3.91 10.82
N ASP A 29 -44.57 5.09 11.32
CA ASP A 29 -45.53 6.18 11.49
C ASP A 29 -45.87 6.88 10.16
N SER A 30 -47.03 7.53 10.08
CA SER A 30 -47.58 8.13 8.85
C SER A 30 -46.66 9.12 8.12
N ASN A 31 -45.70 9.74 8.82
CA ASN A 31 -44.79 10.76 8.28
C ASN A 31 -43.33 10.28 8.14
N THR A 32 -43.05 8.98 8.36
CA THR A 32 -41.67 8.42 8.45
C THR A 32 -40.75 8.86 7.32
N LEU A 33 -41.25 8.94 6.08
CA LEU A 33 -40.47 9.42 4.93
C LEU A 33 -39.92 10.85 5.11
N GLU A 34 -40.70 11.78 5.68
CA GLU A 34 -40.22 13.12 6.01
C GLU A 34 -39.38 13.11 7.29
N THR A 35 -39.72 12.29 8.30
CA THR A 35 -38.89 12.10 9.52
C THR A 35 -37.45 11.72 9.17
N VAL A 36 -37.24 10.77 8.26
CA VAL A 36 -35.89 10.35 7.81
C VAL A 36 -35.23 11.45 6.95
N LYS A 37 -35.99 12.19 6.14
CA LYS A 37 -35.46 13.38 5.43
C LYS A 37 -35.03 14.47 6.41
N ASP A 38 -35.73 14.65 7.54
CA ASP A 38 -35.36 15.58 8.60
C ASP A 38 -34.10 15.15 9.35
N LEU A 39 -33.91 13.87 9.67
CA LEU A 39 -32.63 13.37 10.20
C LEU A 39 -31.45 13.67 9.26
N ILE A 40 -31.64 13.58 7.94
CA ILE A 40 -30.64 14.02 6.95
C ILE A 40 -30.48 15.55 6.92
N ARG A 41 -31.57 16.34 7.04
CA ARG A 41 -31.52 17.81 7.12
C ARG A 41 -30.82 18.30 8.38
N TYR A 42 -30.92 17.56 9.50
CA TYR A 42 -30.19 17.80 10.74
C TYR A 42 -28.70 17.46 10.60
N LEU A 43 -28.33 16.27 10.11
CA LEU A 43 -26.93 15.88 9.88
C LEU A 43 -26.17 16.78 8.88
N ARG A 44 -26.87 17.48 7.99
CA ARG A 44 -26.31 18.52 7.10
C ARG A 44 -26.00 19.85 7.80
N LYS A 45 -26.43 20.02 9.05
CA LYS A 45 -26.23 21.20 9.91
C LYS A 45 -25.48 20.83 11.20
N ASP A 46 -24.87 19.65 11.24
CA ASP A 46 -24.09 19.19 12.39
C ASP A 46 -22.85 20.07 12.60
N ASP A 47 -22.38 20.17 13.83
CA ASP A 47 -21.32 21.10 14.21
C ASP A 47 -19.91 20.46 14.13
N GLU A 48 -18.85 21.24 14.41
CA GLU A 48 -17.46 20.72 14.43
C GLU A 48 -17.22 19.65 15.52
N ASN A 49 -18.13 19.54 16.49
CA ASN A 49 -18.12 18.49 17.52
C ASN A 49 -19.00 17.28 17.17
N HIS A 50 -19.66 17.30 16.01
CA HIS A 50 -20.61 16.31 15.53
C HIS A 50 -21.68 15.93 16.58
N GLU A 51 -22.24 16.92 17.27
CA GLU A 51 -23.22 16.72 18.34
C GLU A 51 -24.45 15.93 17.89
N ILE A 52 -24.97 16.18 16.68
CA ILE A 52 -26.16 15.51 16.15
C ILE A 52 -25.85 14.04 15.87
N ARG A 53 -24.76 13.75 15.14
CA ARG A 53 -24.29 12.38 14.90
C ARG A 53 -24.04 11.60 16.19
N ARG A 54 -23.45 12.24 17.20
CA ARG A 54 -23.22 11.59 18.50
C ARG A 54 -24.53 11.27 19.20
N HIS A 55 -25.50 12.19 19.20
CA HIS A 55 -26.81 11.91 19.78
C HIS A 55 -27.55 10.76 19.12
N LEU A 56 -27.53 10.67 17.79
CA LEU A 56 -28.20 9.59 17.04
C LEU A 56 -27.57 8.20 17.30
N GLY A 57 -26.29 8.15 17.68
CA GLY A 57 -25.66 6.92 18.15
C GLY A 57 -25.91 6.63 19.64
N GLU A 58 -26.02 7.67 20.49
CA GLU A 58 -26.45 7.52 21.89
C GLU A 58 -27.89 6.96 22.00
N THR A 59 -28.78 7.32 21.06
CA THR A 59 -30.15 6.79 20.99
C THR A 59 -30.26 5.44 20.29
N LYS A 60 -29.18 4.94 19.66
CA LYS A 60 -29.13 3.66 18.93
C LYS A 60 -30.13 3.53 17.77
N VAL A 61 -30.47 4.65 17.14
CA VAL A 61 -31.53 4.71 16.10
C VAL A 61 -31.24 3.82 14.89
N VAL A 62 -29.96 3.53 14.60
CA VAL A 62 -29.58 2.59 13.52
C VAL A 62 -30.05 1.18 13.87
N GLU A 63 -29.77 0.73 15.10
CA GLU A 63 -30.07 -0.61 15.57
C GLU A 63 -31.56 -0.81 15.91
N THR A 64 -32.21 0.19 16.51
CA THR A 64 -33.61 0.10 16.99
C THR A 64 -34.64 0.36 15.90
N ASP A 65 -34.35 1.26 14.96
CA ASP A 65 -35.36 1.80 14.04
C ASP A 65 -34.95 1.65 12.57
N LEU A 66 -33.81 2.21 12.15
CA LEU A 66 -33.48 2.29 10.72
C LEU A 66 -33.26 0.91 10.07
N LEU A 67 -32.61 -0.03 10.75
CA LEU A 67 -32.41 -1.39 10.23
C LEU A 67 -33.70 -2.25 10.25
N PRO A 68 -34.52 -2.27 11.33
CA PRO A 68 -35.84 -2.89 11.30
C PRO A 68 -36.80 -2.29 10.27
N LEU A 69 -36.79 -0.96 10.10
CA LEU A 69 -37.59 -0.23 9.12
C LEU A 69 -37.15 -0.57 7.69
N LEU A 70 -35.85 -0.57 7.41
CA LEU A 70 -35.29 -1.01 6.13
C LEU A 70 -35.74 -2.43 5.77
N LYS A 71 -35.65 -3.38 6.72
CA LYS A 71 -36.13 -4.76 6.51
C LYS A 71 -37.64 -4.85 6.26
N SER A 72 -38.43 -3.97 6.89
CA SER A 72 -39.91 -4.05 6.87
C SER A 72 -40.56 -3.33 5.69
N TYR A 73 -39.86 -2.39 5.02
CA TYR A 73 -40.41 -1.48 4.00
C TYR A 73 -39.51 -1.30 2.75
N TRP A 74 -38.58 -2.23 2.48
CA TRP A 74 -37.63 -2.11 1.36
C TRP A 74 -38.23 -2.01 -0.06
N GLU A 75 -39.50 -2.38 -0.22
CA GLU A 75 -40.23 -2.25 -1.49
C GLU A 75 -40.70 -0.81 -1.76
N GLU A 76 -40.82 0.04 -0.72
CA GLU A 76 -41.15 1.45 -0.85
C GLU A 76 -39.93 2.24 -1.32
N THR A 77 -39.82 2.47 -2.64
CA THR A 77 -38.59 2.95 -3.29
C THR A 77 -38.08 4.30 -2.78
N GLU A 78 -38.97 5.26 -2.52
CA GLU A 78 -38.59 6.57 -1.96
C GLU A 78 -38.06 6.44 -0.52
N LEU A 79 -38.73 5.66 0.32
CA LEU A 79 -38.32 5.44 1.70
C LEU A 79 -36.99 4.67 1.75
N PHE A 80 -36.82 3.66 0.90
CA PHE A 80 -35.57 2.92 0.76
C PHE A 80 -34.39 3.82 0.39
N ASP A 81 -34.50 4.71 -0.61
CA ASP A 81 -33.39 5.60 -0.97
C ASP A 81 -33.02 6.57 0.18
N VAL A 82 -34.02 7.18 0.81
CA VAL A 82 -33.78 8.12 1.92
C VAL A 82 -33.16 7.39 3.11
N LEU A 83 -33.60 6.17 3.45
CA LEU A 83 -32.99 5.34 4.49
C LEU A 83 -31.56 4.94 4.15
N LEU A 84 -31.31 4.46 2.93
CA LEU A 84 -29.98 4.10 2.45
C LEU A 84 -29.01 5.30 2.54
N ARG A 85 -29.48 6.50 2.18
CA ARG A 85 -28.70 7.75 2.29
C ARG A 85 -28.43 8.16 3.74
N LEU A 86 -29.36 7.92 4.66
CA LEU A 86 -29.14 8.15 6.09
C LEU A 86 -28.13 7.15 6.67
N LEU A 87 -28.26 5.86 6.34
CA LEU A 87 -27.34 4.80 6.76
C LEU A 87 -25.92 5.03 6.22
N VAL A 88 -25.76 5.37 4.93
CA VAL A 88 -24.46 5.75 4.34
C VAL A 88 -23.84 6.96 5.03
N ASN A 89 -24.64 7.95 5.43
CA ASN A 89 -24.17 9.11 6.17
C ASN A 89 -23.72 8.74 7.59
N LEU A 90 -24.56 8.02 8.36
CA LEU A 90 -24.29 7.65 9.75
C LEU A 90 -23.08 6.70 9.89
N THR A 91 -22.87 5.81 8.92
CA THR A 91 -21.77 4.83 8.89
C THR A 91 -20.44 5.39 8.36
N MET A 92 -20.37 6.67 7.99
CA MET A 92 -19.15 7.31 7.48
C MET A 92 -17.98 7.18 8.48
N PRO A 93 -16.79 6.74 8.05
CA PRO A 93 -15.60 6.64 8.91
C PRO A 93 -15.29 7.90 9.71
N ALA A 94 -15.01 7.79 11.01
CA ALA A 94 -14.80 8.96 11.86
C ALA A 94 -13.61 9.83 11.40
N LEU A 95 -12.57 9.24 10.80
CA LEU A 95 -11.47 10.02 10.22
C LEU A 95 -11.90 10.97 9.09
N MET A 96 -12.94 10.65 8.31
CA MET A 96 -13.45 11.56 7.28
C MET A 96 -14.10 12.82 7.90
N LEU A 97 -14.67 12.70 9.11
CA LEU A 97 -15.26 13.82 9.85
C LEU A 97 -14.21 14.82 10.36
N TRP A 98 -12.95 14.40 10.50
CA TRP A 98 -11.82 15.25 10.91
C TRP A 98 -10.71 15.35 9.82
N ASN A 99 -11.10 15.43 8.55
CA ASN A 99 -10.17 15.69 7.41
C ASN A 99 -8.99 14.70 7.30
N GLU A 100 -9.25 13.42 7.59
CA GLU A 100 -8.31 12.29 7.62
C GLU A 100 -7.30 12.29 8.79
N GLU A 101 -7.36 13.26 9.72
CA GLU A 101 -6.41 13.38 10.82
C GLU A 101 -7.11 13.21 12.20
N PRO A 102 -6.66 12.28 13.07
CA PRO A 102 -7.32 12.05 14.35
C PRO A 102 -7.05 13.22 15.32
N PRO A 103 -8.09 13.83 15.94
CA PRO A 103 -7.93 15.03 16.75
C PRO A 103 -6.94 14.87 17.92
N THR A 104 -6.19 15.94 18.15
CA THR A 104 -5.10 16.02 19.13
C THR A 104 -5.54 16.66 20.46
N GLU A 105 -6.54 17.54 20.41
CA GLU A 105 -7.16 18.17 21.57
C GLU A 105 -8.03 17.16 22.34
N LYS A 106 -8.04 17.24 23.68
CA LYS A 106 -8.62 16.19 24.53
C LYS A 106 -10.13 16.03 24.30
N THR A 107 -10.84 17.14 24.10
CA THR A 107 -12.30 17.16 24.00
C THR A 107 -12.75 16.58 22.67
N ALA A 108 -12.26 17.13 21.56
CA ALA A 108 -12.48 16.59 20.22
C ALA A 108 -12.02 15.12 20.08
N ARG A 109 -10.94 14.71 20.77
CA ARG A 109 -10.50 13.31 20.78
C ARG A 109 -11.47 12.37 21.51
N ASN A 110 -12.13 12.82 22.58
CA ASN A 110 -13.20 12.05 23.21
C ASN A 110 -14.40 11.89 22.27
N TYR A 111 -14.78 12.95 21.55
CA TYR A 111 -15.88 12.91 20.56
C TYR A 111 -15.57 11.99 19.38
N TYR A 112 -14.34 12.01 18.85
CA TYR A 112 -13.85 11.06 17.85
C TYR A 112 -14.00 9.61 18.35
N LEU A 113 -13.51 9.31 19.55
CA LEU A 113 -13.58 7.95 20.12
C LEU A 113 -15.02 7.50 20.43
N GLN A 114 -15.91 8.44 20.78
CA GLN A 114 -17.34 8.17 20.94
C GLN A 114 -17.96 7.74 19.60
N ILE A 115 -17.66 8.43 18.50
CA ILE A 115 -18.19 8.10 17.16
C ILE A 115 -17.63 6.77 16.66
N GLU A 116 -16.34 6.49 16.87
CA GLU A 116 -15.77 5.17 16.54
C GLU A 116 -16.46 4.04 17.32
N GLY A 117 -16.84 4.27 18.58
CA GLY A 117 -17.64 3.32 19.36
C GLY A 117 -19.05 3.10 18.77
N HIS A 118 -19.74 4.18 18.38
CA HIS A 118 -21.04 4.07 17.72
C HIS A 118 -20.92 3.34 16.36
N LEU A 119 -19.85 3.57 15.59
CA LEU A 119 -19.57 2.86 14.35
C LEU A 119 -19.28 1.36 14.58
N GLN A 120 -18.66 0.98 15.71
CA GLN A 120 -18.47 -0.41 16.12
C GLN A 120 -19.79 -1.09 16.49
N ASP A 121 -20.67 -0.41 17.24
CA ASP A 121 -22.03 -0.89 17.53
C ASP A 121 -22.84 -1.08 16.24
N TYR A 122 -22.78 -0.13 15.30
CA TYR A 122 -23.41 -0.27 13.99
C TYR A 122 -22.84 -1.47 13.22
N LYS A 123 -21.51 -1.67 13.20
CA LYS A 123 -20.88 -2.85 12.56
C LYS A 123 -21.42 -4.16 13.13
N GLN A 124 -21.67 -4.23 14.44
CA GLN A 124 -22.29 -5.39 15.09
C GLN A 124 -23.78 -5.55 14.71
N ALA A 125 -24.54 -4.47 14.60
CA ALA A 125 -25.94 -4.52 14.12
C ALA A 125 -26.05 -4.99 12.66
N PHE A 126 -25.07 -4.63 11.81
CA PHE A 126 -24.92 -5.13 10.45
C PHE A 126 -24.40 -6.59 10.36
N ALA A 127 -24.29 -7.33 11.47
CA ALA A 127 -24.07 -8.78 11.43
C ALA A 127 -25.34 -9.57 11.04
N ASP A 128 -26.50 -8.91 10.87
CA ASP A 128 -27.76 -9.51 10.46
C ASP A 128 -27.82 -9.82 8.94
N GLU A 129 -27.99 -11.09 8.58
CA GLU A 129 -28.19 -11.57 7.20
C GLU A 129 -29.38 -10.91 6.50
N ALA A 130 -30.48 -10.66 7.21
CA ALA A 130 -31.70 -10.12 6.61
C ALA A 130 -31.55 -8.68 6.11
N VAL A 131 -30.63 -7.91 6.71
CA VAL A 131 -30.24 -6.57 6.22
C VAL A 131 -29.54 -6.69 4.86
N TRP A 132 -28.58 -7.61 4.73
CA TRP A 132 -27.85 -7.80 3.48
C TRP A 132 -28.68 -8.46 2.39
N ALA A 133 -29.59 -9.38 2.73
CA ALA A 133 -30.51 -10.01 1.79
C ALA A 133 -31.47 -9.00 1.12
N VAL A 134 -31.90 -7.98 1.86
CA VAL A 134 -32.66 -6.84 1.31
C VAL A 134 -31.80 -6.02 0.34
N LEU A 135 -30.56 -5.71 0.72
CA LEU A 135 -29.65 -4.93 -0.11
C LEU A 135 -29.23 -5.69 -1.38
N SER A 136 -28.97 -7.01 -1.30
CA SER A 136 -28.64 -7.87 -2.44
C SER A 136 -29.82 -8.02 -3.39
N THR A 137 -31.03 -8.21 -2.86
CA THR A 137 -32.26 -8.22 -3.67
C THR A 137 -32.47 -6.90 -4.41
N ARG A 138 -32.18 -5.75 -3.77
CA ARG A 138 -32.32 -4.44 -4.42
C ARG A 138 -31.29 -4.22 -5.53
N ILE A 139 -30.01 -4.50 -5.28
CA ILE A 139 -28.95 -4.30 -6.28
C ILE A 139 -29.09 -5.27 -7.46
N SER A 140 -29.48 -6.54 -7.24
CA SER A 140 -29.76 -7.49 -8.34
C SER A 140 -30.90 -7.01 -9.24
N LYS A 141 -32.04 -6.57 -8.68
CA LYS A 141 -33.16 -5.99 -9.46
C LYS A 141 -32.77 -4.77 -10.31
N ILE A 142 -31.66 -4.09 -9.96
CA ILE A 142 -31.13 -2.95 -10.73
C ILE A 142 -30.10 -3.40 -11.78
N LEU A 143 -29.28 -4.41 -11.47
CA LEU A 143 -28.32 -5.00 -12.41
C LEU A 143 -28.99 -5.84 -13.51
N GLU A 144 -30.19 -6.34 -13.26
CA GLU A 144 -31.09 -6.94 -14.27
C GLU A 144 -31.55 -5.94 -15.35
N ILE A 145 -31.50 -4.62 -15.07
CA ILE A 145 -31.80 -3.57 -16.05
C ILE A 145 -30.54 -3.32 -16.89
N ASP A 146 -30.72 -3.28 -18.22
CA ASP A 146 -29.64 -2.98 -19.16
C ASP A 146 -28.95 -1.65 -18.81
N TYR A 147 -27.63 -1.61 -18.97
CA TYR A 147 -26.80 -0.47 -18.60
C TYR A 147 -27.25 0.85 -19.27
N ALA A 148 -27.76 0.80 -20.51
CA ALA A 148 -28.25 1.99 -21.22
C ALA A 148 -29.63 2.46 -20.74
N GLU A 149 -30.46 1.58 -20.18
CA GLU A 149 -31.81 1.88 -19.71
C GLU A 149 -31.88 2.15 -18.20
N ARG A 150 -30.87 1.69 -17.44
CA ARG A 150 -30.82 1.75 -15.97
C ARG A 150 -30.99 3.16 -15.39
N GLY A 151 -30.34 4.16 -15.99
CA GLY A 151 -30.41 5.57 -15.58
C GLY A 151 -29.66 5.92 -14.28
N ASP A 152 -29.36 7.20 -14.11
CA ASP A 152 -28.47 7.72 -13.06
C ASP A 152 -28.96 7.44 -11.63
N GLU A 153 -30.27 7.54 -11.38
CA GLU A 153 -30.83 7.32 -10.02
C GLU A 153 -30.60 5.90 -9.52
N ASN A 154 -30.76 4.90 -10.40
CA ASN A 154 -30.46 3.51 -10.09
C ASN A 154 -28.95 3.27 -9.94
N GLY A 155 -28.12 3.93 -10.75
CA GLY A 155 -26.66 3.89 -10.60
C GLY A 155 -26.20 4.43 -9.24
N LEU A 156 -26.80 5.53 -8.79
CA LEU A 156 -26.57 6.09 -7.45
C LEU A 156 -27.01 5.14 -6.33
N ILE A 157 -28.03 4.29 -6.54
CA ILE A 157 -28.39 3.23 -5.57
C ILE A 157 -27.32 2.15 -5.51
N ILE A 158 -26.79 1.68 -6.65
CA ILE A 158 -25.63 0.74 -6.69
C ILE A 158 -24.46 1.33 -5.90
N GLU A 159 -24.10 2.58 -6.21
CA GLU A 159 -22.99 3.29 -5.57
C GLU A 159 -23.18 3.38 -4.05
N ARG A 160 -24.37 3.80 -3.58
CA ARG A 160 -24.70 3.91 -2.15
C ARG A 160 -24.66 2.57 -1.42
N ILE A 161 -25.09 1.47 -2.04
CA ILE A 161 -25.00 0.13 -1.46
C ILE A 161 -23.52 -0.29 -1.31
N LEU A 162 -22.70 -0.07 -2.34
CA LEU A 162 -21.26 -0.37 -2.28
C LEU A 162 -20.52 0.50 -1.24
N ILE A 163 -20.86 1.79 -1.12
CA ILE A 163 -20.33 2.67 -0.06
C ILE A 163 -20.76 2.19 1.32
N LEU A 164 -22.00 1.71 1.50
CA LEU A 164 -22.46 1.16 2.79
C LEU A 164 -21.68 -0.12 3.17
N ILE A 165 -21.48 -1.05 2.22
CA ILE A 165 -20.64 -2.23 2.42
C ILE A 165 -19.22 -1.80 2.81
N ARG A 166 -18.63 -0.86 2.06
CA ARG A 166 -17.29 -0.31 2.35
C ARG A 166 -17.20 0.29 3.74
N ASN A 167 -18.19 1.11 4.15
CA ASN A 167 -18.24 1.74 5.46
C ASN A 167 -18.25 0.71 6.59
N ILE A 168 -19.14 -0.27 6.52
CA ILE A 168 -19.26 -1.31 7.56
C ILE A 168 -17.99 -2.17 7.59
N LEU A 169 -17.39 -2.51 6.45
CA LEU A 169 -16.13 -3.27 6.43
C LEU A 169 -14.94 -2.43 6.95
N TYR A 170 -14.88 -1.13 6.65
CA TYR A 170 -13.84 -0.20 7.11
C TYR A 170 -13.68 -0.20 8.63
N VAL A 171 -14.79 -0.18 9.39
CA VAL A 171 -14.76 -0.03 10.86
C VAL A 171 -13.81 -1.06 11.49
N SER A 172 -12.82 -0.57 12.22
CA SER A 172 -11.85 -1.41 12.94
C SER A 172 -12.45 -1.85 14.26
N VAL A 173 -12.35 -3.14 14.58
CA VAL A 173 -12.84 -3.70 15.86
C VAL A 173 -11.66 -3.79 16.83
N ASP A 174 -11.88 -3.47 18.10
CA ASP A 174 -10.85 -3.57 19.14
C ASP A 174 -10.70 -5.04 19.60
N PRO A 175 -9.54 -5.71 19.39
CA PRO A 175 -9.33 -7.09 19.82
C PRO A 175 -9.37 -7.28 21.34
N ASP A 176 -8.93 -6.28 22.12
CA ASP A 176 -8.94 -6.33 23.59
C ASP A 176 -10.38 -6.18 24.14
N ALA A 177 -11.28 -5.58 23.34
CA ALA A 177 -12.71 -5.51 23.63
C ALA A 177 -13.45 -6.80 23.24
N GLU A 178 -13.16 -7.39 22.07
CA GLU A 178 -13.78 -8.66 21.65
C GLU A 178 -13.44 -9.83 22.59
N ARG A 179 -12.17 -9.92 23.02
CA ARG A 179 -11.62 -11.03 23.84
C ARG A 179 -11.80 -12.43 23.24
N ARG A 180 -12.05 -12.53 21.94
CA ARG A 180 -12.20 -13.79 21.19
C ARG A 180 -10.82 -14.29 20.75
N PRO A 181 -10.53 -15.61 20.88
CA PRO A 181 -9.25 -16.19 20.44
C PRO A 181 -9.17 -16.35 18.91
N ASP A 182 -7.98 -16.65 18.40
CA ASP A 182 -7.79 -17.08 17.01
C ASP A 182 -8.65 -18.32 16.68
N ASN A 183 -9.17 -18.36 15.45
CA ASN A 183 -10.16 -19.30 14.92
C ASN A 183 -11.60 -19.17 15.46
N ASP A 184 -11.85 -18.28 16.43
CA ASP A 184 -13.22 -17.83 16.76
C ASP A 184 -13.59 -16.61 15.90
N ALA A 185 -14.86 -16.51 15.52
CA ALA A 185 -15.35 -15.50 14.58
C ALA A 185 -15.33 -14.10 15.21
N SER A 186 -14.62 -13.16 14.59
CA SER A 186 -14.71 -11.72 14.94
C SER A 186 -16.07 -11.13 14.55
N VAL A 187 -16.37 -9.89 14.97
CA VAL A 187 -17.51 -9.12 14.44
C VAL A 187 -17.33 -8.86 12.94
N HIS A 188 -16.10 -8.79 12.45
CA HIS A 188 -15.82 -8.74 11.02
C HIS A 188 -16.17 -10.05 10.33
N ASP A 189 -15.70 -11.22 10.82
CA ASP A 189 -16.06 -12.55 10.31
C ASP A 189 -17.60 -12.75 10.24
N GLN A 190 -18.34 -12.26 11.24
CA GLN A 190 -19.81 -12.32 11.26
C GLN A 190 -20.44 -11.49 10.12
N VAL A 191 -19.99 -10.25 9.90
CA VAL A 191 -20.45 -9.44 8.75
C VAL A 191 -20.07 -10.11 7.43
N LEU A 192 -18.87 -10.69 7.33
CA LEU A 192 -18.43 -11.41 6.12
C LEU A 192 -19.30 -12.65 5.84
N TRP A 193 -19.70 -13.38 6.88
CA TRP A 193 -20.65 -14.50 6.75
C TRP A 193 -22.02 -14.03 6.25
N SER A 194 -22.56 -12.95 6.82
CA SER A 194 -23.87 -12.41 6.43
C SER A 194 -23.87 -11.78 5.01
N LEU A 195 -22.73 -11.25 4.55
CA LEU A 195 -22.51 -10.86 3.13
C LEU A 195 -22.43 -12.08 2.20
N HIS A 196 -21.89 -13.20 2.67
CA HIS A 196 -21.83 -14.45 1.89
C HIS A 196 -23.20 -15.12 1.76
N GLN A 197 -23.94 -15.31 2.86
CA GLN A 197 -25.26 -15.97 2.83
C GLN A 197 -26.31 -15.18 2.02
N SER A 198 -26.22 -13.86 2.01
CA SER A 198 -27.11 -12.98 1.22
C SER A 198 -26.80 -12.92 -0.29
N GLY A 199 -25.76 -13.61 -0.77
CA GLY A 199 -25.30 -13.55 -2.16
C GLY A 199 -24.63 -12.23 -2.58
N MET A 200 -24.36 -11.33 -1.63
CA MET A 200 -23.74 -10.03 -1.93
C MET A 200 -22.32 -10.17 -2.50
N LEU A 201 -21.58 -11.22 -2.10
CA LEU A 201 -20.25 -11.49 -2.63
C LEU A 201 -20.28 -11.89 -4.12
N ASP A 202 -21.28 -12.64 -4.55
CA ASP A 202 -21.43 -13.08 -5.95
C ASP A 202 -21.77 -11.89 -6.86
N ILE A 203 -22.54 -10.94 -6.34
CA ILE A 203 -22.84 -9.66 -6.98
C ILE A 203 -21.57 -8.80 -7.11
N ILE A 204 -20.71 -8.79 -6.09
CA ILE A 204 -19.41 -8.10 -6.15
C ILE A 204 -18.47 -8.75 -7.19
N LEU A 205 -18.49 -10.09 -7.32
CA LEU A 205 -17.76 -10.80 -8.38
C LEU A 205 -18.31 -10.48 -9.78
N TYR A 206 -19.64 -10.43 -9.93
CA TYR A 206 -20.29 -10.01 -11.19
C TYR A 206 -19.87 -8.59 -11.60
N ILE A 207 -19.98 -7.62 -10.69
CA ILE A 207 -19.54 -6.23 -10.92
C ILE A 207 -18.05 -6.18 -11.29
N SER A 208 -17.20 -6.94 -10.60
CA SER A 208 -15.75 -7.01 -10.88
C SER A 208 -15.42 -7.53 -12.29
N ASN A 209 -16.26 -8.41 -12.82
CA ASN A 209 -16.06 -9.09 -14.10
C ASN A 209 -16.71 -8.34 -15.28
N SER A 210 -17.78 -7.57 -15.04
CA SER A 210 -18.53 -6.86 -16.06
C SER A 210 -17.85 -5.56 -16.50
N THR A 211 -17.39 -5.53 -17.75
CA THR A 211 -16.76 -4.34 -18.36
C THR A 211 -17.73 -3.17 -18.58
N MET A 212 -19.03 -3.30 -18.32
CA MET A 212 -19.94 -2.15 -18.28
C MET A 212 -19.91 -1.45 -16.92
N GLU A 213 -19.67 -2.19 -15.84
CA GLU A 213 -19.80 -1.72 -14.45
C GLU A 213 -18.53 -1.00 -13.93
N GLN A 214 -17.67 -0.51 -14.85
CA GLN A 214 -16.35 0.08 -14.56
C GLN A 214 -16.37 1.30 -13.63
N ALA A 215 -17.51 2.01 -13.55
CA ALA A 215 -17.70 3.12 -12.63
C ALA A 215 -17.56 2.68 -11.15
N TYR A 216 -17.96 1.44 -10.83
CA TYR A 216 -17.97 0.93 -9.47
C TYR A 216 -16.66 0.27 -9.03
N TYR A 217 -15.68 0.13 -9.92
CA TYR A 217 -14.44 -0.61 -9.65
C TYR A 217 -13.62 -0.02 -8.49
N MET A 218 -13.64 1.31 -8.27
CA MET A 218 -12.97 1.92 -7.12
C MET A 218 -13.65 1.54 -5.79
N HIS A 219 -14.98 1.57 -5.74
CA HIS A 219 -15.77 1.13 -4.59
C HIS A 219 -15.55 -0.36 -4.29
N VAL A 220 -15.56 -1.21 -5.32
CA VAL A 220 -15.27 -2.64 -5.19
C VAL A 220 -13.84 -2.88 -4.70
N LEU A 221 -12.84 -2.13 -5.17
CA LEU A 221 -11.46 -2.26 -4.72
C LEU A 221 -11.30 -1.96 -3.21
N GLU A 222 -11.99 -0.94 -2.70
CA GLU A 222 -12.05 -0.65 -1.27
C GLU A 222 -12.74 -1.79 -0.50
N VAL A 223 -13.91 -2.26 -0.99
CA VAL A 223 -14.64 -3.40 -0.39
C VAL A 223 -13.77 -4.65 -0.32
N LEU A 224 -13.09 -5.05 -1.40
CA LEU A 224 -12.14 -6.16 -1.43
C LEU A 224 -11.00 -5.98 -0.42
N SER A 225 -10.45 -4.77 -0.34
CA SER A 225 -9.34 -4.45 0.56
C SER A 225 -9.73 -4.54 2.03
N PHE A 226 -10.96 -4.15 2.38
CA PHE A 226 -11.46 -4.29 3.74
C PHE A 226 -11.96 -5.70 4.05
N MET A 227 -12.59 -6.40 3.10
CA MET A 227 -13.06 -7.78 3.23
C MET A 227 -11.95 -8.77 3.59
N LEU A 228 -10.75 -8.53 3.06
CA LEU A 228 -9.59 -9.43 3.18
C LEU A 228 -8.51 -8.86 4.12
N ARG A 229 -8.77 -7.75 4.81
CA ARG A 229 -7.77 -6.99 5.60
C ARG A 229 -7.18 -7.79 6.78
N GLU A 230 -7.96 -8.69 7.36
CA GLU A 230 -7.58 -9.52 8.52
C GLU A 230 -6.92 -10.85 8.09
N GLN A 231 -6.89 -11.17 6.79
CA GLN A 231 -6.36 -12.43 6.27
C GLN A 231 -4.88 -12.32 5.86
N SER A 232 -4.08 -13.34 6.20
CA SER A 232 -2.81 -13.59 5.49
C SER A 232 -3.09 -14.29 4.16
N ALA A 233 -2.65 -13.70 3.05
CA ALA A 233 -2.85 -14.28 1.71
C ALA A 233 -2.19 -15.66 1.58
N SER A 234 -1.01 -15.84 2.19
CA SER A 234 -0.30 -17.13 2.22
C SER A 234 -1.03 -18.22 3.02
N GLU A 235 -1.69 -17.88 4.14
CA GLU A 235 -2.49 -18.85 4.92
C GLU A 235 -3.82 -19.17 4.24
N LEU A 236 -4.51 -18.15 3.71
CA LEU A 236 -5.77 -18.30 2.99
C LEU A 236 -5.60 -19.18 1.75
N ALA A 237 -4.51 -18.99 0.99
CA ALA A 237 -4.12 -19.86 -0.12
C ALA A 237 -3.98 -21.34 0.29
N ASN A 238 -3.55 -21.62 1.52
CA ASN A 238 -3.33 -22.97 2.05
C ASN A 238 -4.54 -23.57 2.79
N ALA A 239 -5.62 -22.82 3.02
CA ALA A 239 -6.84 -23.35 3.63
C ALA A 239 -7.44 -24.49 2.79
N ALA A 240 -7.78 -25.63 3.40
CA ALA A 240 -8.28 -26.80 2.70
C ALA A 240 -9.36 -27.52 3.52
N LEU A 241 -10.40 -28.02 2.83
CA LEU A 241 -11.60 -28.63 3.43
C LEU A 241 -11.29 -29.74 4.46
N GLN A 242 -10.20 -30.48 4.25
CA GLN A 242 -9.62 -31.36 5.25
C GLN A 242 -8.32 -30.76 5.78
N ARG A 243 -8.28 -30.44 7.09
CA ARG A 243 -7.01 -30.20 7.81
C ARG A 243 -6.09 -31.39 7.62
N SER A 244 -5.01 -31.18 6.89
CA SER A 244 -4.01 -32.21 6.63
C SER A 244 -3.43 -32.76 7.94
N GLN A 245 -3.00 -34.04 7.95
CA GLN A 245 -2.33 -34.60 9.13
C GLN A 245 -1.05 -33.81 9.47
N THR A 246 -0.37 -33.28 8.45
CA THR A 246 0.80 -32.40 8.58
C THR A 246 0.46 -31.04 9.19
N GLU A 247 -0.68 -30.42 8.86
CA GLU A 247 -1.14 -29.19 9.55
C GLU A 247 -1.42 -29.47 11.03
N LYS A 248 -2.14 -30.56 11.35
CA LYS A 248 -2.45 -30.92 12.75
C LYS A 248 -1.18 -31.16 13.57
N LEU A 249 -0.24 -31.94 13.03
CA LEU A 249 1.06 -32.21 13.66
C LEU A 249 1.92 -30.94 13.79
N ARG A 250 1.80 -29.98 12.86
CA ARG A 250 2.48 -28.69 12.94
C ARG A 250 1.86 -27.79 14.01
N ASP A 251 0.54 -27.59 13.99
CA ASP A 251 -0.20 -26.81 15.00
C ASP A 251 0.10 -27.37 16.42
N GLU A 252 0.13 -28.71 16.59
CA GLU A 252 0.49 -29.36 17.86
C GLU A 252 1.97 -29.16 18.24
N ALA A 253 2.91 -29.37 17.31
CA ALA A 253 4.34 -29.15 17.57
C ALA A 253 4.66 -27.68 17.90
N GLU A 254 3.93 -26.73 17.30
CA GLU A 254 4.05 -25.30 17.57
C GLU A 254 3.48 -24.94 18.95
N LEU A 255 2.29 -25.47 19.31
CA LEU A 255 1.74 -25.36 20.67
C LEU A 255 2.68 -25.94 21.74
N LEU A 256 3.31 -27.09 21.46
CA LEU A 256 4.32 -27.69 22.33
C LEU A 256 5.58 -26.82 22.40
N ALA A 257 6.08 -26.30 21.29
CA ALA A 257 7.24 -25.40 21.27
C ALA A 257 6.99 -24.09 22.05
N ILE A 258 5.79 -23.52 21.93
CA ILE A 258 5.36 -22.35 22.71
C ILE A 258 5.30 -22.71 24.20
N ARG A 259 4.65 -23.82 24.58
CA ARG A 259 4.57 -24.31 25.97
C ARG A 259 5.95 -24.61 26.57
N HIS A 260 6.86 -25.20 25.80
CA HIS A 260 8.24 -25.44 26.23
C HIS A 260 9.05 -24.13 26.36
N ARG A 261 8.84 -23.15 25.47
CA ARG A 261 9.44 -21.81 25.56
C ARG A 261 8.94 -21.06 26.79
N GLU A 262 7.63 -21.07 27.05
CA GLU A 262 7.01 -20.44 28.23
C GLU A 262 7.49 -21.11 29.52
N SER A 263 7.44 -22.45 29.61
CA SER A 263 7.95 -23.21 30.75
C SER A 263 9.45 -22.98 30.97
N GLY A 264 10.25 -22.92 29.90
CA GLY A 264 11.67 -22.57 29.95
C GLY A 264 11.91 -21.16 30.48
N GLN A 265 11.20 -20.16 29.96
CA GLN A 265 11.26 -18.77 30.47
C GLN A 265 10.78 -18.67 31.92
N ARG A 266 9.74 -19.40 32.31
CA ARG A 266 9.22 -19.45 33.69
C ARG A 266 10.24 -20.07 34.63
N GLN A 267 10.88 -21.18 34.23
CA GLN A 267 11.98 -21.78 34.98
C GLN A 267 13.22 -20.89 35.05
N GLN A 268 13.56 -20.16 33.98
CA GLN A 268 14.66 -19.19 33.99
C GLN A 268 14.35 -18.00 34.91
N LYS A 269 13.14 -17.42 34.84
CA LYS A 269 12.69 -16.36 35.76
C LYS A 269 12.70 -16.84 37.21
N LEU A 270 12.23 -18.06 37.49
CA LEU A 270 12.32 -18.67 38.81
C LEU A 270 13.79 -18.80 39.25
N LYS A 271 14.69 -19.38 38.43
CA LYS A 271 16.12 -19.52 38.75
C LYS A 271 16.88 -18.20 38.90
N ALA A 272 16.44 -17.14 38.22
CA ALA A 272 17.10 -15.82 38.24
C ALA A 272 16.61 -14.89 39.35
N PHE A 273 15.31 -14.92 39.67
CA PHE A 273 14.69 -14.00 40.64
C PHE A 273 14.30 -14.67 41.97
N ASN A 274 13.99 -15.97 41.98
CA ASN A 274 13.85 -16.74 43.21
C ASN A 274 15.18 -17.45 43.51
N GLY A 275 16.08 -16.76 44.22
CA GLY A 275 17.18 -17.43 44.89
C GLY A 275 16.67 -18.47 45.90
N THR A 276 17.55 -19.34 46.39
CA THR A 276 17.22 -20.37 47.40
C THR A 276 16.85 -19.82 48.79
N ARG A 277 16.61 -18.52 48.92
CA ARG A 277 16.28 -17.78 50.15
C ARG A 277 15.26 -16.70 49.83
N HIS A 278 14.46 -16.31 50.83
CA HIS A 278 13.37 -15.34 50.68
C HIS A 278 13.85 -13.96 50.20
N SER A 279 12.95 -13.15 49.62
CA SER A 279 13.24 -11.80 49.09
C SER A 279 13.92 -10.84 50.07
N ARG A 280 13.71 -11.03 51.40
CA ARG A 280 14.37 -10.24 52.46
C ARG A 280 15.84 -10.63 52.70
N PHE A 281 16.38 -11.64 52.00
CA PHE A 281 17.79 -12.06 52.09
C PHE A 281 18.62 -11.31 51.03
N GLY A 282 18.70 -9.99 51.18
CA GLY A 282 19.55 -9.16 50.34
C GLY A 282 21.02 -9.34 50.72
N GLY A 283 21.86 -9.80 49.79
CA GLY A 283 23.31 -9.72 49.93
C GLY A 283 23.76 -8.27 49.80
N THR A 284 24.60 -7.80 50.72
CA THR A 284 25.20 -6.45 50.62
C THR A 284 26.58 -6.58 49.99
N TYR A 285 26.72 -6.03 48.79
CA TYR A 285 27.93 -6.03 47.99
C TYR A 285 28.56 -4.64 47.98
N VAL A 286 29.87 -4.56 47.79
CA VAL A 286 30.61 -3.29 47.61
C VAL A 286 31.23 -3.29 46.21
N VAL A 287 30.84 -2.30 45.40
CA VAL A 287 31.34 -2.10 44.04
C VAL A 287 32.65 -1.33 44.12
N LYS A 288 33.76 -2.06 44.12
CA LYS A 288 35.11 -1.49 44.13
C LYS A 288 35.35 -0.57 42.95
N SER A 289 36.18 0.45 43.15
CA SER A 289 36.51 1.49 42.16
C SER A 289 35.34 2.39 41.74
N MET A 290 34.14 2.25 42.32
CA MET A 290 33.02 3.17 42.12
C MET A 290 32.69 3.87 43.44
N LYS A 291 32.71 5.21 43.43
CA LYS A 291 32.37 6.02 44.61
C LYS A 291 30.88 6.31 44.69
N SER A 292 30.35 6.23 45.91
CA SER A 292 29.05 6.77 46.30
C SER A 292 29.12 8.30 46.45
N ILE A 293 27.95 8.93 46.60
CA ILE A 293 27.77 10.38 46.87
C ILE A 293 28.59 10.82 48.10
N SER A 294 28.78 9.93 49.08
CA SER A 294 29.57 10.14 50.30
C SER A 294 31.08 9.86 50.16
N ASN A 295 31.63 9.81 48.94
CA ASN A 295 33.03 9.48 48.61
C ASN A 295 33.53 8.05 48.96
N ASN A 296 32.80 7.30 49.80
CA ASN A 296 33.05 5.88 50.10
C ASN A 296 32.75 4.98 48.88
N GLU A 297 33.20 3.72 48.89
CA GLU A 297 32.83 2.74 47.86
C GLU A 297 31.30 2.51 47.80
N LEU A 298 30.76 2.27 46.61
CA LEU A 298 29.32 2.15 46.39
C LEU A 298 28.79 0.80 46.91
N ILE A 299 27.73 0.87 47.73
CA ILE A 299 27.04 -0.31 48.28
C ILE A 299 25.88 -0.69 47.35
N TYR A 300 25.74 -1.99 47.05
CA TYR A 300 24.68 -2.54 46.20
C TYR A 300 23.99 -3.72 46.90
N HIS A 301 22.65 -3.77 46.89
CA HIS A 301 21.87 -4.72 47.70
C HIS A 301 21.06 -5.76 46.89
N LYS A 302 21.09 -5.70 45.56
CA LYS A 302 20.41 -6.70 44.71
C LYS A 302 21.37 -7.86 44.40
N PRO A 303 20.91 -9.11 44.34
CA PRO A 303 21.76 -10.25 44.00
C PRO A 303 22.19 -10.19 42.53
N LEU A 304 23.47 -9.97 42.29
CA LEU A 304 24.07 -9.96 40.95
C LEU A 304 24.36 -11.40 40.51
N SER A 305 23.57 -11.92 39.59
CA SER A 305 23.84 -13.21 38.92
C SER A 305 24.98 -13.12 37.90
N LYS A 306 25.27 -11.90 37.41
CA LYS A 306 26.41 -11.54 36.56
C LYS A 306 26.84 -10.10 36.86
N LEU A 307 28.08 -9.75 36.53
CA LEU A 307 28.54 -8.35 36.53
C LEU A 307 27.96 -7.55 35.35
N GLU A 308 27.65 -8.23 34.24
CA GLU A 308 26.99 -7.66 33.05
C GLU A 308 25.57 -7.11 33.32
N SER A 309 24.91 -7.58 34.38
CA SER A 309 23.57 -7.13 34.80
C SER A 309 23.59 -6.06 35.91
N LEU A 310 24.75 -5.40 36.11
CA LEU A 310 24.93 -4.28 37.03
C LEU A 310 24.30 -2.99 36.47
N ASP A 311 22.97 -2.93 36.48
CA ASP A 311 22.21 -1.73 36.12
C ASP A 311 21.96 -0.86 37.37
N PHE A 312 22.50 0.37 37.35
CA PHE A 312 22.29 1.42 38.37
C PHE A 312 21.12 2.35 38.04
N ASP A 313 20.57 2.24 36.83
CA ASP A 313 19.47 3.05 36.31
C ASP A 313 18.14 2.27 36.38
N ALA A 314 18.18 0.98 36.72
CA ALA A 314 17.03 0.09 36.92
C ALA A 314 15.98 0.62 37.91
N ASP A 315 16.40 1.35 38.96
CA ASP A 315 15.51 1.98 39.95
C ASP A 315 15.20 3.45 39.65
N LYS A 316 15.81 4.04 38.61
CA LYS A 316 15.49 5.41 38.17
C LYS A 316 14.19 5.38 37.38
N GLN A 317 13.31 6.35 37.65
CA GLN A 317 12.11 6.53 36.83
C GLN A 317 12.53 6.92 35.40
N LYS A 318 12.29 6.02 34.45
CA LYS A 318 12.58 6.27 33.02
C LYS A 318 11.76 7.48 32.57
N VAL A 319 12.46 8.53 32.12
CA VAL A 319 11.82 9.75 31.60
C VAL A 319 10.92 9.37 30.43
N LYS A 320 9.64 9.73 30.51
CA LYS A 320 8.68 9.44 29.44
C LYS A 320 9.08 10.18 28.16
N THR A 321 9.40 9.43 27.12
CA THR A 321 9.64 9.98 25.77
C THR A 321 8.43 10.82 25.35
N PRO A 322 8.60 12.11 25.00
CA PRO A 322 7.48 12.95 24.61
C PRO A 322 6.86 12.44 23.30
N LYS A 323 5.55 12.67 23.10
CA LYS A 323 4.78 12.07 21.99
C LYS A 323 5.33 12.34 20.59
N ASN A 324 6.05 13.46 20.42
CA ASN A 324 6.71 13.85 19.17
C ASN A 324 8.09 13.17 18.93
N ARG A 325 8.53 12.30 19.85
CA ARG A 325 9.75 11.48 19.74
C ARG A 325 9.48 9.98 19.94
N LEU A 326 8.20 9.57 19.89
CA LEU A 326 7.85 8.15 19.87
C LEU A 326 7.94 7.63 18.43
N PRO A 327 8.55 6.45 18.20
CA PRO A 327 8.60 5.86 16.87
C PRO A 327 7.20 5.46 16.38
N ILE A 328 7.02 5.35 15.07
CA ILE A 328 5.72 4.96 14.50
C ILE A 328 5.44 3.48 14.82
N GLN A 329 4.43 3.25 15.66
CA GLN A 329 3.93 1.92 15.97
C GLN A 329 3.14 1.35 14.79
N SER A 330 3.44 0.10 14.43
CA SER A 330 2.71 -0.69 13.44
C SER A 330 1.61 -1.51 14.12
N THR A 331 0.35 -1.24 13.77
CA THR A 331 -0.78 -2.12 14.09
C THR A 331 -0.86 -3.22 13.04
N SER A 332 -0.56 -4.47 13.41
CA SER A 332 -0.98 -5.61 12.59
C SER A 332 -2.48 -5.82 12.77
N ALA A 333 -3.18 -6.09 11.67
CA ALA A 333 -4.59 -6.48 11.67
C ALA A 333 -4.79 -7.97 11.32
N GLU A 334 -3.70 -8.72 11.07
CA GLU A 334 -3.78 -10.13 10.68
C GLU A 334 -4.27 -10.99 11.86
N ARG A 335 -5.29 -11.83 11.61
CA ARG A 335 -5.93 -12.75 12.58
C ARG A 335 -6.32 -14.04 11.85
N ARG A 336 -6.18 -15.21 12.50
CA ARG A 336 -6.59 -16.48 11.89
C ARG A 336 -8.10 -16.64 12.04
N SER A 337 -8.89 -16.12 11.10
CA SER A 337 -10.37 -16.21 11.07
C SER A 337 -10.91 -17.64 11.18
N ALA A 338 -12.20 -17.77 11.50
CA ALA A 338 -12.88 -19.06 11.59
C ALA A 338 -12.80 -19.85 10.26
N PHE A 339 -12.80 -21.19 10.36
CA PHE A 339 -12.44 -22.05 9.22
C PHE A 339 -13.40 -21.95 8.03
N SER A 340 -14.70 -21.80 8.26
CA SER A 340 -15.71 -21.58 7.22
C SER A 340 -15.48 -20.26 6.47
N ILE A 341 -15.10 -19.21 7.19
CA ILE A 341 -14.79 -17.88 6.63
C ILE A 341 -13.59 -17.99 5.68
N ARG A 342 -12.52 -18.66 6.12
CA ARG A 342 -11.32 -18.90 5.29
C ARG A 342 -11.57 -19.83 4.10
N LEU A 343 -12.64 -20.61 4.09
CA LEU A 343 -13.01 -21.44 2.93
C LEU A 343 -13.67 -20.58 1.84
N PHE A 344 -14.77 -19.89 2.14
CA PHE A 344 -15.46 -19.09 1.11
C PHE A 344 -14.61 -17.89 0.65
N LEU A 345 -13.82 -17.26 1.53
CA LEU A 345 -12.89 -16.20 1.11
C LEU A 345 -11.81 -16.73 0.16
N LYS A 346 -11.35 -17.97 0.35
CA LYS A 346 -10.42 -18.62 -0.60
C LYS A 346 -11.11 -18.87 -1.95
N GLU A 347 -12.34 -19.37 -1.94
CA GLU A 347 -13.12 -19.65 -3.15
C GLU A 347 -13.39 -18.36 -3.94
N PHE A 348 -13.84 -17.29 -3.26
CA PHE A 348 -13.95 -15.94 -3.80
C PHE A 348 -12.63 -15.48 -4.45
N CYS A 349 -11.50 -15.59 -3.74
CA CYS A 349 -10.20 -15.17 -4.28
C CYS A 349 -9.79 -15.97 -5.54
N ILE A 350 -10.17 -17.25 -5.63
CA ILE A 350 -9.94 -18.08 -6.81
C ILE A 350 -10.81 -17.61 -7.98
N GLU A 351 -12.09 -17.32 -7.75
CA GLU A 351 -13.01 -16.86 -8.81
C GLU A 351 -12.65 -15.47 -9.33
N PHE A 352 -12.36 -14.52 -8.42
CA PHE A 352 -11.87 -13.18 -8.77
C PHE A 352 -10.58 -13.22 -9.60
N LEU A 353 -9.64 -14.11 -9.27
CA LEU A 353 -8.40 -14.30 -10.04
C LEU A 353 -8.62 -14.95 -11.41
N ASN A 354 -9.62 -15.83 -11.56
CA ASN A 354 -9.91 -16.50 -12.84
C ASN A 354 -10.74 -15.65 -13.81
N GLY A 355 -11.70 -14.87 -13.31
CA GLY A 355 -12.55 -14.00 -14.14
C GLY A 355 -12.03 -12.57 -14.28
N ALA A 356 -11.91 -11.87 -13.14
CA ALA A 356 -11.88 -10.41 -13.11
C ALA A 356 -10.47 -9.77 -13.06
N TYR A 357 -9.53 -10.34 -12.30
CA TYR A 357 -8.34 -9.63 -11.80
C TYR A 357 -7.57 -8.81 -12.84
N ASN A 358 -7.19 -9.40 -13.98
CA ASN A 358 -6.43 -8.69 -15.03
C ASN A 358 -7.20 -7.46 -15.55
N THR A 359 -8.47 -7.63 -15.93
CA THR A 359 -9.34 -6.58 -16.47
C THR A 359 -9.60 -5.50 -15.42
N PHE A 360 -9.91 -5.92 -14.19
CA PHE A 360 -10.20 -5.07 -13.04
C PHE A 360 -9.00 -4.19 -12.69
N MET A 361 -7.82 -4.78 -12.46
CA MET A 361 -6.60 -4.06 -12.10
C MET A 361 -6.13 -3.13 -13.23
N CYS A 362 -6.28 -3.54 -14.49
CA CYS A 362 -5.95 -2.68 -15.63
C CYS A 362 -6.82 -1.41 -15.64
N GLN A 363 -8.13 -1.55 -15.44
CA GLN A 363 -9.05 -0.41 -15.46
C GLN A 363 -8.92 0.47 -14.21
N VAL A 364 -8.73 -0.10 -13.01
CA VAL A 364 -8.40 0.66 -11.79
C VAL A 364 -7.14 1.51 -12.01
N LYS A 365 -6.05 0.92 -12.50
CA LYS A 365 -4.81 1.62 -12.82
C LYS A 365 -5.02 2.74 -13.86
N ARG A 366 -5.86 2.51 -14.87
CA ARG A 366 -6.25 3.53 -15.87
C ARG A 366 -7.06 4.67 -15.25
N ASN A 367 -7.97 4.39 -14.32
CA ASN A 367 -8.72 5.39 -13.58
C ASN A 367 -7.76 6.24 -12.71
N LEU A 368 -6.94 5.61 -11.87
CA LEU A 368 -5.94 6.29 -11.02
C LEU A 368 -4.97 7.19 -11.82
N MET A 369 -4.51 6.74 -12.99
CA MET A 369 -3.63 7.54 -13.85
C MET A 369 -4.32 8.74 -14.51
N ARG A 370 -5.65 8.70 -14.69
CA ARG A 370 -6.44 9.77 -15.32
C ARG A 370 -7.01 10.76 -14.28
N ALA A 371 -7.67 10.24 -13.25
CA ALA A 371 -8.44 10.99 -12.26
C ALA A 371 -7.56 11.59 -11.14
N LYS A 372 -6.38 12.13 -11.48
CA LYS A 372 -5.43 12.69 -10.49
C LYS A 372 -5.97 13.89 -9.72
N SER A 373 -7.01 14.55 -10.23
CA SER A 373 -7.75 15.63 -9.57
C SER A 373 -8.65 15.15 -8.43
N GLU A 374 -9.07 13.89 -8.44
CA GLU A 374 -10.06 13.33 -7.50
C GLU A 374 -9.42 12.74 -6.22
N ASN A 375 -8.08 12.74 -6.12
CA ASN A 375 -7.30 12.31 -4.95
C ASN A 375 -7.56 10.87 -4.47
N HIS A 376 -8.04 9.98 -5.35
CA HIS A 376 -8.24 8.54 -5.09
C HIS A 376 -7.09 7.88 -4.33
N ASP A 377 -7.40 7.05 -3.34
CA ASP A 377 -6.38 6.41 -2.51
C ASP A 377 -5.76 5.18 -3.19
N GLU A 378 -4.69 5.44 -3.94
CA GLU A 378 -3.83 4.46 -4.62
C GLU A 378 -3.35 3.32 -3.70
N SER A 379 -3.36 3.52 -2.37
CA SER A 379 -3.10 2.52 -1.32
C SER A 379 -3.80 1.18 -1.58
N TYR A 380 -5.08 1.21 -1.96
CA TYR A 380 -5.87 -0.01 -2.13
C TYR A 380 -5.42 -0.82 -3.35
N TYR A 381 -4.95 -0.15 -4.41
CA TYR A 381 -4.39 -0.82 -5.59
C TYR A 381 -3.08 -1.53 -5.25
N PHE A 382 -2.19 -0.92 -4.46
CA PHE A 382 -0.96 -1.58 -4.00
C PHE A 382 -1.24 -2.70 -2.99
N TRP A 383 -2.21 -2.52 -2.08
CA TRP A 383 -2.66 -3.58 -1.18
C TRP A 383 -3.18 -4.79 -1.96
N ALA A 384 -4.05 -4.58 -2.96
CA ALA A 384 -4.63 -5.63 -3.78
C ALA A 384 -3.59 -6.32 -4.68
N MET A 385 -2.67 -5.54 -5.27
CA MET A 385 -1.53 -6.07 -6.00
C MET A 385 -0.71 -7.03 -5.12
N ARG A 386 -0.33 -6.62 -3.91
CA ARG A 386 0.35 -7.51 -2.96
C ARG A 386 -0.50 -8.76 -2.66
N PHE A 387 -1.72 -8.58 -2.16
CA PHE A 387 -2.53 -9.67 -1.61
C PHE A 387 -2.81 -10.78 -2.64
N PHE A 388 -3.34 -10.41 -3.82
CA PHE A 388 -3.73 -11.41 -4.81
C PHE A 388 -2.53 -12.07 -5.51
N MET A 389 -1.39 -11.37 -5.63
CA MET A 389 -0.17 -11.97 -6.15
C MET A 389 0.49 -12.93 -5.15
N GLU A 390 0.54 -12.54 -3.87
CA GLU A 390 0.99 -13.41 -2.78
C GLU A 390 0.12 -14.68 -2.69
N PHE A 391 -1.21 -14.52 -2.81
CA PHE A 391 -2.17 -15.63 -2.81
C PHE A 391 -1.93 -16.61 -3.98
N ILE A 392 -1.84 -16.13 -5.23
CA ILE A 392 -1.64 -17.04 -6.38
C ILE A 392 -0.26 -17.70 -6.35
N ARG A 393 0.77 -17.00 -5.85
CA ARG A 393 2.11 -17.55 -5.61
C ARG A 393 2.11 -18.67 -4.56
N CYS A 394 1.19 -18.63 -3.60
CA CYS A 394 1.09 -19.64 -2.53
C CYS A 394 0.09 -20.77 -2.83
N TYR A 395 -0.91 -20.57 -3.69
CA TYR A 395 -1.95 -21.58 -3.99
C TYR A 395 -1.61 -22.50 -5.17
N LYS A 396 -1.67 -21.96 -6.39
CA LYS A 396 -1.44 -22.67 -7.67
C LYS A 396 -0.87 -21.66 -8.66
N PHE A 397 0.46 -21.58 -8.73
CA PHE A 397 1.12 -20.44 -9.39
C PHE A 397 0.95 -20.43 -10.92
N GLU A 398 -0.05 -19.68 -11.39
CA GLU A 398 -0.39 -19.51 -12.79
C GLU A 398 -0.34 -18.03 -13.21
N VAL A 399 0.80 -17.61 -13.75
CA VAL A 399 1.13 -16.21 -14.11
C VAL A 399 0.08 -15.54 -15.01
N LYS A 400 -0.64 -16.31 -15.82
CA LYS A 400 -1.74 -15.84 -16.69
C LYS A 400 -2.84 -15.09 -15.90
N LEU A 401 -3.05 -15.42 -14.63
CA LEU A 401 -4.08 -14.82 -13.76
C LEU A 401 -3.65 -13.44 -13.21
N VAL A 402 -2.36 -13.10 -13.30
CA VAL A 402 -1.77 -11.85 -12.79
C VAL A 402 -0.86 -11.16 -13.82
N SER A 403 -1.17 -11.34 -15.11
CA SER A 403 -0.36 -10.83 -16.23
C SER A 403 -0.35 -9.30 -16.36
N GLU A 404 -1.41 -8.58 -15.97
CA GLU A 404 -1.44 -7.11 -15.97
C GLU A 404 -0.40 -6.52 -15.00
N THR A 405 -0.31 -7.08 -13.79
CA THR A 405 0.62 -6.62 -12.76
C THR A 405 2.05 -7.12 -13.03
N MET A 406 2.24 -8.26 -13.70
CA MET A 406 3.54 -8.74 -14.17
C MET A 406 4.01 -8.13 -15.51
N SER A 407 3.98 -6.80 -15.61
CA SER A 407 4.48 -6.04 -16.76
C SER A 407 5.48 -4.95 -16.35
N VAL A 408 6.42 -4.60 -17.24
CA VAL A 408 7.43 -3.53 -16.98
C VAL A 408 6.75 -2.18 -16.65
N GLN A 409 5.58 -1.92 -17.25
CA GLN A 409 4.76 -0.73 -16.95
C GLN A 409 4.20 -0.75 -15.52
N SER A 410 3.87 -1.92 -14.97
CA SER A 410 3.42 -2.07 -13.58
C SER A 410 4.58 -1.94 -12.59
N PHE A 411 5.78 -2.46 -12.90
CA PHE A 411 6.99 -2.18 -12.12
C PHE A 411 7.33 -0.68 -12.07
N HIS A 412 7.30 0.01 -13.21
CA HIS A 412 7.52 1.46 -13.26
C HIS A 412 6.46 2.24 -12.47
N TYR A 413 5.19 1.84 -12.57
CA TYR A 413 4.12 2.49 -11.82
C TYR A 413 4.31 2.35 -10.30
N VAL A 414 4.72 1.18 -9.79
CA VAL A 414 5.02 1.02 -8.35
C VAL A 414 6.23 1.85 -7.94
N GLN A 415 7.36 1.74 -8.66
CA GLN A 415 8.60 2.50 -8.39
C GLN A 415 8.35 4.02 -8.35
N LYS A 416 7.65 4.56 -9.35
CA LYS A 416 7.35 6.00 -9.43
C LYS A 416 6.48 6.50 -8.27
N ASN A 417 5.55 5.69 -7.77
CA ASN A 417 4.75 6.05 -6.60
C ASN A 417 5.54 5.92 -5.30
N MET A 418 6.45 4.95 -5.17
CA MET A 418 7.38 4.90 -4.03
C MET A 418 8.26 6.15 -3.94
N GLU A 419 8.75 6.65 -5.07
CA GLU A 419 9.51 7.91 -5.14
C GLU A 419 8.66 9.13 -4.75
N ASP A 420 7.47 9.29 -5.35
CA ASP A 420 6.55 10.39 -5.03
C ASP A 420 6.13 10.40 -3.55
N TYR A 421 5.82 9.24 -2.96
CA TYR A 421 5.50 9.17 -1.53
C TYR A 421 6.70 9.46 -0.63
N PHE A 422 7.91 9.05 -1.00
CA PHE A 422 9.13 9.36 -0.24
C PHE A 422 9.48 10.86 -0.28
N ASP A 423 9.34 11.50 -1.44
CA ASP A 423 9.50 12.95 -1.58
C ASP A 423 8.43 13.70 -0.78
N ARG A 424 7.16 13.25 -0.81
CA ARG A 424 6.08 13.84 0.00
C ARG A 424 6.29 13.68 1.50
N ILE A 425 6.87 12.59 2.00
CA ILE A 425 7.30 12.46 3.41
C ILE A 425 8.29 13.56 3.82
N SER A 426 9.11 14.03 2.87
CA SER A 426 10.12 15.08 3.12
C SER A 426 9.55 16.49 2.98
N GLN A 427 8.58 16.70 2.08
CA GLN A 427 7.93 17.98 1.82
C GLN A 427 6.77 18.28 2.79
N ASP A 428 5.83 17.35 2.95
CA ASP A 428 4.62 17.50 3.77
C ASP A 428 4.86 17.03 5.21
N LYS A 429 5.29 17.98 6.03
CA LYS A 429 5.54 17.76 7.47
C LYS A 429 4.27 17.57 8.31
N LYS A 430 3.06 17.70 7.73
CA LYS A 430 1.79 17.41 8.41
C LYS A 430 1.39 15.95 8.17
N LYS A 431 1.19 15.55 6.90
CA LYS A 431 0.70 14.20 6.55
C LYS A 431 1.80 13.12 6.45
N ILE A 432 2.87 13.22 7.26
CA ILE A 432 3.95 12.23 7.33
C ILE A 432 3.40 10.80 7.54
N ARG A 433 2.39 10.63 8.40
CA ARG A 433 1.79 9.32 8.69
C ARG A 433 1.05 8.71 7.47
N PRO A 434 0.11 9.41 6.81
CA PRO A 434 -0.44 8.97 5.52
C PRO A 434 0.61 8.63 4.47
N TRP A 435 1.59 9.50 4.21
CA TRP A 435 2.60 9.25 3.17
C TRP A 435 3.51 8.06 3.52
N SER A 436 3.86 7.86 4.79
CA SER A 436 4.58 6.68 5.28
C SER A 436 3.79 5.38 5.08
N ARG A 437 2.47 5.38 5.35
CA ARG A 437 1.59 4.23 5.08
C ARG A 437 1.51 3.91 3.58
N ARG A 438 1.38 4.93 2.73
CA ARG A 438 1.36 4.78 1.27
C ARG A 438 2.67 4.19 0.74
N LEU A 439 3.82 4.72 1.19
CA LEU A 439 5.15 4.19 0.87
C LEU A 439 5.32 2.73 1.32
N HIS A 440 4.84 2.38 2.52
CA HIS A 440 4.91 1.01 3.02
C HIS A 440 4.08 0.02 2.17
N LEU A 441 2.85 0.38 1.79
CA LEU A 441 2.02 -0.44 0.91
C LEU A 441 2.63 -0.60 -0.50
N ALA A 442 3.20 0.47 -1.07
CA ALA A 442 3.88 0.40 -2.36
C ALA A 442 5.16 -0.46 -2.30
N LEU A 443 5.95 -0.37 -1.22
CA LEU A 443 7.10 -1.24 -0.96
C LEU A 443 6.68 -2.73 -0.85
N LEU A 444 5.58 -3.02 -0.15
CA LEU A 444 5.06 -4.39 -0.03
C LEU A 444 4.63 -4.96 -1.39
N ALA A 445 4.00 -4.14 -2.24
CA ALA A 445 3.68 -4.51 -3.61
C ALA A 445 4.96 -4.76 -4.46
N TYR A 446 5.99 -3.91 -4.32
CA TYR A 446 7.27 -4.09 -4.99
C TYR A 446 8.00 -5.37 -4.54
N ARG A 447 7.96 -5.69 -3.24
CA ARG A 447 8.48 -6.97 -2.70
C ARG A 447 7.78 -8.16 -3.35
N GLU A 448 6.46 -8.14 -3.43
CA GLU A 448 5.69 -9.25 -4.02
C GLU A 448 5.90 -9.39 -5.53
N LEU A 449 6.04 -8.28 -6.25
CA LEU A 449 6.47 -8.26 -7.66
C LEU A 449 7.83 -8.97 -7.85
N LEU A 450 8.82 -8.71 -6.98
CA LEU A 450 10.13 -9.39 -7.00
C LEU A 450 10.02 -10.89 -6.63
N LEU A 451 9.20 -11.25 -5.62
CA LEU A 451 8.95 -12.65 -5.25
C LEU A 451 8.23 -13.42 -6.37
N THR A 452 7.33 -12.76 -7.11
CA THR A 452 6.66 -13.33 -8.28
C THR A 452 7.66 -13.61 -9.40
N ILE A 453 8.62 -12.72 -9.69
CA ILE A 453 9.73 -13.04 -10.62
C ILE A 453 10.51 -14.29 -10.14
N CYS A 454 10.82 -14.38 -8.84
CA CYS A 454 11.51 -15.54 -8.27
C CYS A 454 10.74 -16.86 -8.40
N ALA A 455 9.41 -16.80 -8.54
CA ALA A 455 8.55 -17.94 -8.86
C ALA A 455 8.50 -18.21 -10.38
N MET A 456 8.44 -17.16 -11.22
CA MET A 456 8.47 -17.28 -12.68
C MET A 456 9.75 -17.98 -13.18
N ASP A 457 10.91 -17.69 -12.60
CA ASP A 457 12.18 -18.37 -12.93
C ASP A 457 12.15 -19.89 -12.73
N LYS A 458 11.32 -20.36 -11.79
CA LYS A 458 11.14 -21.79 -11.46
C LYS A 458 9.99 -22.44 -12.25
N SER A 459 9.27 -21.67 -13.08
CA SER A 459 8.16 -22.18 -13.86
C SER A 459 8.64 -23.21 -14.89
N PRO A 460 7.90 -24.32 -15.12
CA PRO A 460 8.23 -25.27 -16.18
C PRO A 460 8.10 -24.65 -17.58
N LEU A 461 7.36 -23.55 -17.75
CA LEU A 461 7.12 -22.92 -19.05
C LEU A 461 8.25 -21.97 -19.47
N ASP A 462 8.91 -22.27 -20.59
CA ASP A 462 9.98 -21.47 -21.18
C ASP A 462 9.58 -20.03 -21.50
N SER A 463 8.35 -19.80 -21.92
CA SER A 463 7.79 -18.46 -22.16
C SER A 463 7.75 -17.62 -20.88
N VAL A 464 7.32 -18.21 -19.76
CA VAL A 464 7.30 -17.55 -18.44
C VAL A 464 8.72 -17.23 -17.98
N ARG A 465 9.67 -18.17 -18.13
CA ARG A 465 11.09 -17.92 -17.82
C ARG A 465 11.73 -16.88 -18.75
N HIS A 466 11.28 -16.76 -20.00
CA HIS A 466 11.72 -15.70 -20.91
C HIS A 466 11.21 -14.32 -20.47
N SER A 467 9.91 -14.18 -20.16
CA SER A 467 9.34 -12.93 -19.64
C SER A 467 10.02 -12.49 -18.33
N ALA A 468 10.32 -13.43 -17.42
CA ALA A 468 11.08 -13.14 -16.20
C ALA A 468 12.49 -12.58 -16.49
N LYS A 469 13.19 -13.11 -17.51
CA LYS A 469 14.51 -12.58 -17.94
C LYS A 469 14.39 -11.17 -18.53
N VAL A 470 13.37 -10.89 -19.35
CA VAL A 470 13.13 -9.55 -19.91
C VAL A 470 12.87 -8.53 -18.79
N ILE A 471 12.00 -8.86 -17.83
CA ILE A 471 11.69 -7.95 -16.70
C ILE A 471 12.94 -7.73 -15.83
N LYS A 472 13.68 -8.79 -15.46
CA LYS A 472 14.95 -8.66 -14.70
C LYS A 472 16.01 -7.82 -15.41
N SER A 473 16.13 -7.96 -16.74
CA SER A 473 17.07 -7.16 -17.53
C SER A 473 16.78 -5.66 -17.36
N ASN A 474 15.51 -5.25 -17.48
CA ASN A 474 15.10 -3.87 -17.23
C ASN A 474 15.41 -3.43 -15.79
N ILE A 475 15.07 -4.25 -14.78
CA ILE A 475 15.30 -3.95 -13.35
C ILE A 475 16.79 -3.77 -13.01
N PHE A 476 17.71 -4.50 -13.67
CA PHE A 476 19.15 -4.47 -13.34
C PHE A 476 20.00 -3.53 -14.21
N TYR A 477 19.50 -3.10 -15.38
CA TYR A 477 20.20 -2.11 -16.21
C TYR A 477 19.73 -0.66 -15.99
N VAL A 478 18.46 -0.44 -15.64
CA VAL A 478 17.93 0.87 -15.25
C VAL A 478 18.44 1.23 -13.84
N LEU A 479 18.79 2.50 -13.61
CA LEU A 479 19.49 2.94 -12.39
C LEU A 479 18.52 3.07 -11.21
N GLU A 480 17.33 3.58 -11.52
CA GLU A 480 16.26 3.97 -10.62
C GLU A 480 15.79 2.77 -9.78
N TYR A 481 15.45 1.64 -10.41
CA TYR A 481 15.09 0.40 -9.70
C TYR A 481 16.21 -0.17 -8.80
N ARG A 482 17.47 0.09 -9.13
CA ARG A 482 18.64 -0.39 -8.37
C ARG A 482 18.96 0.50 -7.17
N GLU A 483 18.79 1.81 -7.31
CA GLU A 483 19.16 2.76 -6.27
C GLU A 483 18.00 3.08 -5.32
N LEU A 484 16.74 2.89 -5.73
CA LEU A 484 15.54 3.14 -4.90
C LEU A 484 15.57 2.41 -3.55
N VAL A 485 15.63 1.07 -3.53
CA VAL A 485 15.50 0.27 -2.29
C VAL A 485 16.68 0.54 -1.34
N LEU A 486 17.88 0.75 -1.90
CA LEU A 486 19.07 1.14 -1.13
C LEU A 486 18.94 2.56 -0.56
N THR A 487 18.39 3.51 -1.34
CA THR A 487 18.18 4.90 -0.91
C THR A 487 17.17 4.96 0.23
N LEU A 488 16.05 4.24 0.12
CA LEU A 488 15.06 4.11 1.19
C LEU A 488 15.66 3.52 2.47
N LEU A 489 16.58 2.55 2.35
CA LEU A 489 17.23 1.91 3.50
C LEU A 489 18.26 2.82 4.18
N VAL A 490 19.01 3.61 3.40
CA VAL A 490 20.00 4.58 3.92
C VAL A 490 19.34 5.83 4.51
N THR A 491 18.12 6.17 4.08
CA THR A 491 17.36 7.35 4.53
C THR A 491 16.26 7.05 5.56
N PHE A 492 16.21 5.81 6.08
CA PHE A 492 15.25 5.40 7.11
C PHE A 492 15.31 6.28 8.37
N ASP A 493 14.13 6.65 8.89
CA ASP A 493 13.96 7.54 10.04
C ASP A 493 12.85 7.01 10.96
N GLU A 494 13.21 6.59 12.16
CA GLU A 494 12.31 6.00 13.17
C GLU A 494 11.13 6.92 13.56
N LEU A 495 11.25 8.24 13.35
CA LEU A 495 10.19 9.21 13.62
C LEU A 495 9.18 9.32 12.46
N LYS A 496 9.57 8.90 11.25
CA LYS A 496 8.76 8.98 10.01
C LYS A 496 8.30 7.62 9.48
N MET A 497 8.93 6.53 9.91
CA MET A 497 8.73 5.18 9.38
C MET A 497 8.65 4.17 10.53
N SER A 498 7.89 3.09 10.36
CA SER A 498 7.66 2.08 11.40
C SER A 498 8.74 0.99 11.43
N GLY A 499 8.81 0.26 12.54
CA GLY A 499 9.66 -0.93 12.63
C GLY A 499 9.23 -2.06 11.68
N SER A 500 7.93 -2.16 11.33
CA SER A 500 7.46 -3.10 10.31
C SER A 500 8.02 -2.75 8.93
N TYR A 501 7.93 -1.47 8.55
CA TYR A 501 8.47 -0.96 7.29
C TYR A 501 9.97 -1.27 7.16
N LEU A 502 10.75 -1.10 8.23
CA LEU A 502 12.18 -1.44 8.22
C LEU A 502 12.42 -2.94 7.97
N ASN A 503 11.66 -3.83 8.61
CA ASN A 503 11.77 -5.27 8.40
C ASN A 503 11.45 -5.64 6.94
N ASP A 504 10.33 -5.15 6.41
CA ASP A 504 9.89 -5.40 5.03
C ASP A 504 10.87 -4.82 3.99
N LEU A 505 11.50 -3.68 4.29
CA LEU A 505 12.51 -3.04 3.47
C LEU A 505 13.83 -3.82 3.44
N ILE A 506 14.29 -4.32 4.60
CA ILE A 506 15.46 -5.20 4.70
C ILE A 506 15.21 -6.51 3.93
N GLU A 507 14.01 -7.08 4.02
CA GLU A 507 13.65 -8.27 3.24
C GLU A 507 13.62 -7.96 1.73
N CYS A 508 13.01 -6.86 1.32
CA CYS A 508 12.98 -6.42 -0.08
C CYS A 508 14.40 -6.24 -0.63
N GLN A 509 15.30 -5.62 0.13
CA GLN A 509 16.72 -5.47 -0.23
C GLN A 509 17.44 -6.83 -0.30
N HIS A 510 17.16 -7.76 0.61
CA HIS A 510 17.70 -9.12 0.56
C HIS A 510 17.25 -9.87 -0.69
N ILE A 511 15.96 -9.83 -1.01
CA ILE A 511 15.38 -10.45 -2.22
C ILE A 511 16.04 -9.85 -3.47
N PHE A 512 16.12 -8.52 -3.57
CA PHE A 512 16.74 -7.84 -4.70
C PHE A 512 18.21 -8.25 -4.91
N LEU A 513 19.03 -8.21 -3.85
CA LEU A 513 20.44 -8.60 -3.92
C LEU A 513 20.62 -10.08 -4.28
N LYS A 514 19.74 -10.96 -3.78
CA LYS A 514 19.77 -12.39 -4.09
C LYS A 514 19.36 -12.69 -5.54
N MET A 515 18.36 -11.97 -6.07
CA MET A 515 18.02 -12.03 -7.49
C MET A 515 19.15 -11.53 -8.38
N LEU A 516 19.81 -10.43 -7.99
CA LEU A 516 20.96 -9.86 -8.70
C LEU A 516 22.15 -10.83 -8.69
N GLN A 517 22.45 -11.47 -7.56
CA GLN A 517 23.48 -12.51 -7.47
C GLN A 517 23.16 -13.65 -8.45
N CYS A 518 21.98 -14.25 -8.39
CA CYS A 518 21.58 -15.33 -9.29
C CYS A 518 21.58 -14.92 -10.78
N TYR A 519 21.41 -13.63 -11.08
CA TYR A 519 21.50 -13.09 -12.44
C TYR A 519 22.96 -13.00 -12.93
N CYS A 520 23.89 -12.57 -12.07
CA CYS A 520 25.32 -12.59 -12.34
C CYS A 520 25.88 -14.02 -12.47
N ASP A 521 25.57 -14.88 -11.52
CA ASP A 521 26.07 -16.27 -11.46
C ASP A 521 25.52 -17.13 -12.63
N GLY A 522 24.36 -16.75 -13.19
CA GLY A 522 23.61 -17.53 -14.18
C GLY A 522 23.96 -17.30 -15.66
N GLY A 523 24.93 -16.43 -16.01
CA GLY A 523 25.20 -16.12 -17.42
C GLY A 523 26.57 -15.49 -17.70
N LYS A 524 27.09 -15.70 -18.91
CA LYS A 524 28.37 -15.13 -19.41
C LYS A 524 28.28 -13.63 -19.75
N SER A 525 27.44 -12.90 -19.04
CA SER A 525 27.26 -11.46 -19.17
C SER A 525 27.69 -10.79 -17.87
N ASP A 526 28.96 -10.40 -17.80
CA ASP A 526 29.38 -9.32 -16.91
C ASP A 526 28.35 -8.19 -17.05
N ILE A 527 27.73 -7.78 -15.94
CA ILE A 527 26.90 -6.58 -15.97
C ILE A 527 27.81 -5.45 -16.44
N MET A 528 27.51 -4.89 -17.63
CA MET A 528 28.31 -3.82 -18.23
C MET A 528 28.12 -2.52 -17.45
N VAL A 529 28.76 -2.47 -16.27
CA VAL A 529 28.96 -1.25 -15.51
C VAL A 529 29.79 -0.33 -16.38
N GLN A 530 29.12 0.65 -17.00
CA GLN A 530 29.79 1.76 -17.66
C GLN A 530 30.76 2.38 -16.65
N LYS A 531 32.05 2.15 -16.86
CA LYS A 531 33.09 2.69 -15.98
C LYS A 531 33.10 4.21 -16.16
N ARG A 532 32.36 4.93 -15.30
CA ARG A 532 32.53 6.38 -15.11
C ARG A 532 34.01 6.66 -15.09
N ALA A 533 34.50 7.39 -16.09
CA ALA A 533 35.92 7.49 -16.36
C ALA A 533 36.62 8.11 -15.15
N LYS A 534 37.32 7.29 -14.36
CA LYS A 534 38.06 7.76 -13.18
C LYS A 534 39.13 8.72 -13.69
N ALA A 535 38.91 10.02 -13.48
CA ALA A 535 39.80 11.08 -13.91
C ALA A 535 41.23 10.75 -13.45
N LYS A 536 42.11 10.44 -14.41
CA LYS A 536 43.50 10.07 -14.11
C LYS A 536 44.18 11.26 -13.46
N LYS A 537 44.40 11.22 -12.14
CA LYS A 537 45.31 12.15 -11.46
C LYS A 537 46.64 12.13 -12.21
N LYS A 538 47.01 13.25 -12.85
CA LYS A 538 48.28 13.38 -13.60
C LYS A 538 49.45 13.29 -12.61
N SER A 539 49.96 12.08 -12.41
CA SER A 539 51.26 11.86 -11.80
C SER A 539 52.32 12.48 -12.71
N LYS A 540 53.02 13.52 -12.24
CA LYS A 540 54.20 14.04 -12.94
C LYS A 540 55.33 13.02 -12.82
N LYS A 541 55.78 12.47 -13.95
CA LYS A 541 57.12 11.89 -14.10
C LYS A 541 57.93 12.72 -15.09
N ALA A 542 59.22 12.85 -14.81
CA ALA A 542 60.17 13.56 -15.65
C ALA A 542 60.54 12.76 -16.92
N ARG A 543 61.25 13.43 -17.84
CA ARG A 543 61.81 12.84 -19.07
C ARG A 543 63.05 11.97 -18.79
N GLU A 544 63.46 11.28 -19.86
CA GLU A 544 64.67 10.46 -20.10
C GLU A 544 64.40 8.94 -20.17
N GLY A 545 64.92 8.18 -21.14
CA GLY A 545 65.82 8.51 -22.27
C GLY A 545 65.63 7.56 -23.47
N ARG A 546 66.38 7.76 -24.56
CA ARG A 546 66.24 7.02 -25.84
C ARG A 546 66.86 5.62 -25.81
N THR A 547 66.26 4.65 -26.50
CA THR A 547 66.85 3.88 -27.64
C THR A 547 65.80 2.91 -28.22
N ALA A 548 66.08 2.26 -29.37
CA ALA A 548 65.09 1.48 -30.13
C ALA A 548 65.68 0.17 -30.68
N SER A 549 64.81 -0.85 -30.86
CA SER A 549 64.95 -1.97 -31.81
C SER A 549 63.60 -2.69 -32.02
N GLU A 550 63.32 -3.11 -33.25
CA GLU A 550 62.27 -4.09 -33.61
C GLU A 550 62.71 -5.53 -33.23
N VAL A 551 61.91 -6.61 -33.26
CA VAL A 551 60.57 -6.93 -33.85
C VAL A 551 59.79 -7.77 -32.79
N ASP A 552 58.58 -8.37 -32.96
CA ASP A 552 57.73 -8.76 -34.10
C ASP A 552 56.22 -8.71 -33.71
N ARG A 553 55.35 -9.02 -34.69
CA ARG A 553 53.98 -9.61 -34.64
C ARG A 553 53.33 -9.92 -33.26
N ARG A 554 52.00 -9.74 -33.08
CA ARG A 554 50.92 -10.13 -34.04
C ARG A 554 49.50 -9.61 -33.64
N VAL A 555 48.58 -9.59 -34.63
CA VAL A 555 47.10 -9.56 -34.54
C VAL A 555 46.36 -8.19 -34.53
N SER A 556 45.72 -7.92 -35.68
CA SER A 556 44.43 -7.24 -35.95
C SER A 556 44.03 -5.93 -35.27
N THR A 557 44.06 -4.85 -36.06
CA THR A 557 43.29 -3.60 -35.82
C THR A 557 42.02 -3.55 -36.68
N ARG A 558 40.94 -2.99 -36.10
CA ARG A 558 39.77 -2.46 -36.84
C ARG A 558 40.13 -1.06 -37.42
N PRO A 559 39.32 -0.48 -38.32
CA PRO A 559 39.55 0.89 -38.80
C PRO A 559 39.69 1.86 -37.62
N ALA A 560 40.69 2.75 -37.69
CA ALA A 560 40.93 3.71 -36.62
C ALA A 560 39.84 4.77 -36.59
N GLU A 561 39.37 5.11 -35.39
CA GLU A 561 38.74 6.41 -35.13
C GLU A 561 39.86 7.46 -35.27
N THR A 562 39.98 8.04 -36.47
CA THR A 562 41.04 9.00 -36.80
C THR A 562 40.77 10.35 -36.13
N ASP A 563 41.21 10.44 -34.87
CA ASP A 563 41.53 11.64 -34.09
C ASP A 563 40.72 12.89 -34.49
N LEU A 564 39.41 12.81 -34.27
CA LEU A 564 38.48 13.91 -34.57
C LEU A 564 38.76 15.14 -33.70
N GLU A 565 39.42 14.95 -32.55
CA GLU A 565 39.75 16.00 -31.60
C GLU A 565 40.99 16.79 -32.09
N SER A 566 42.08 16.11 -32.48
CA SER A 566 43.22 16.78 -33.14
C SER A 566 42.84 17.43 -34.48
N ARG A 567 41.91 16.85 -35.25
CA ARG A 567 41.39 17.49 -36.47
C ARG A 567 40.52 18.71 -36.18
N TRP A 568 39.85 18.75 -35.03
CA TRP A 568 39.10 19.93 -34.61
C TRP A 568 40.02 21.04 -34.08
N ASP A 569 41.12 20.68 -33.39
CA ASP A 569 42.18 21.63 -33.00
C ASP A 569 42.86 22.28 -34.22
N GLU A 570 42.98 21.58 -35.35
CA GLU A 570 43.49 22.13 -36.62
C GLU A 570 42.48 23.04 -37.34
N VAL A 571 41.20 22.64 -37.41
CA VAL A 571 40.15 23.33 -38.19
C VAL A 571 39.51 24.49 -37.42
N GLY A 572 39.31 24.36 -36.11
CA GLY A 572 38.62 25.35 -35.26
C GLY A 572 39.18 26.78 -35.35
N PRO A 573 40.51 26.99 -35.29
CA PRO A 573 41.10 28.33 -35.45
C PRO A 573 40.84 28.94 -36.82
N GLN A 574 40.82 28.14 -37.88
CA GLN A 574 40.54 28.60 -39.25
C GLN A 574 39.06 28.93 -39.43
N LEU A 575 38.18 28.11 -38.85
CA LEU A 575 36.73 28.35 -38.83
C LEU A 575 36.37 29.64 -38.08
N SER A 576 37.07 29.97 -36.99
CA SER A 576 36.91 31.27 -36.29
C SER A 576 37.25 32.45 -37.20
N ILE A 577 38.32 32.36 -38.00
CA ILE A 577 38.74 33.43 -38.92
C ILE A 577 37.68 33.68 -40.03
N VAL A 578 37.02 32.62 -40.51
CA VAL A 578 35.89 32.73 -41.46
C VAL A 578 34.68 33.39 -40.77
N LEU A 579 34.30 32.93 -39.58
CA LEU A 579 33.19 33.46 -38.78
C LEU A 579 33.41 34.91 -38.30
N GLU A 580 34.67 35.34 -38.14
CA GLU A 580 35.07 36.73 -37.84
C GLU A 580 35.03 37.67 -39.07
N GLY A 581 34.49 37.21 -40.21
CA GLY A 581 34.21 38.07 -41.36
C GLY A 581 35.45 38.48 -42.17
N ARG A 582 36.48 37.62 -42.23
CA ARG A 582 37.72 37.87 -42.99
C ARG A 582 37.82 37.11 -44.32
N ALA A 583 36.76 36.40 -44.70
CA ALA A 583 36.61 35.68 -45.96
C ALA A 583 35.24 36.03 -46.58
N GLU A 584 35.13 35.92 -47.91
CA GLU A 584 33.87 36.11 -48.62
C GLU A 584 33.03 34.83 -48.52
N ILE A 585 31.89 34.91 -47.83
CA ILE A 585 30.97 33.77 -47.65
C ILE A 585 30.01 33.74 -48.85
N PRO A 586 29.78 32.60 -49.53
CA PRO A 586 28.85 32.52 -50.65
C PRO A 586 27.37 32.62 -50.21
N ASP A 587 26.66 33.68 -50.65
CA ASP A 587 25.22 33.87 -50.39
C ASP A 587 24.29 32.89 -51.15
N ASP A 588 24.82 32.08 -52.09
CA ASP A 588 24.04 31.17 -52.95
C ASP A 588 23.56 29.88 -52.25
N LEU A 589 23.92 29.65 -50.98
CA LEU A 589 23.56 28.43 -50.24
C LEU A 589 22.37 28.68 -49.30
N VAL A 590 21.26 28.00 -49.58
CA VAL A 590 20.05 28.04 -48.74
C VAL A 590 19.97 26.74 -47.90
N PRO A 591 20.14 26.78 -46.56
CA PRO A 591 20.23 25.56 -45.73
C PRO A 591 18.93 24.75 -45.57
N PHE A 592 17.79 25.29 -46.05
CA PHE A 592 16.44 24.75 -45.91
C PHE A 592 15.56 25.19 -47.10
N ASP A 593 14.92 24.25 -47.79
CA ASP A 593 13.99 24.54 -48.89
C ASP A 593 12.54 24.50 -48.39
N ALA A 594 11.91 25.68 -48.34
CA ALA A 594 10.53 25.87 -47.93
C ALA A 594 9.50 25.46 -49.00
N ALA A 595 9.91 25.17 -50.23
CA ALA A 595 9.07 24.67 -51.32
C ALA A 595 9.18 23.14 -51.50
N SER A 596 10.07 22.48 -50.76
CA SER A 596 10.28 21.02 -50.80
C SER A 596 9.24 20.27 -49.96
N GLU A 597 8.73 19.15 -50.49
CA GLU A 597 7.82 18.25 -49.76
C GLU A 597 8.52 17.41 -48.66
N VAL A 598 9.84 17.53 -48.51
CA VAL A 598 10.62 16.79 -47.50
C VAL A 598 10.49 17.42 -46.11
N PRO A 599 10.14 16.65 -45.06
CA PRO A 599 10.02 17.17 -43.69
C PRO A 599 11.27 17.90 -43.17
N ILE A 600 11.04 18.95 -42.37
CA ILE A 600 12.07 19.85 -41.82
C ILE A 600 13.20 19.09 -41.12
N ASP A 601 12.89 18.08 -40.30
CA ASP A 601 13.91 17.31 -39.56
C ASP A 601 14.77 16.41 -40.46
N ASP A 602 14.23 15.93 -41.59
CA ASP A 602 15.02 15.17 -42.57
C ASP A 602 15.94 16.09 -43.39
N GLN A 603 15.43 17.25 -43.84
CA GLN A 603 16.25 18.29 -44.49
C GLN A 603 17.43 18.70 -43.60
N LYS A 604 17.12 19.09 -42.35
CA LYS A 604 18.09 19.44 -41.29
C LYS A 604 19.14 18.34 -41.04
N THR A 605 18.74 17.07 -41.16
CA THR A 605 19.65 15.94 -40.98
C THR A 605 20.61 15.78 -42.16
N GLU A 606 20.21 16.05 -43.40
CA GLU A 606 21.13 16.06 -44.55
C GLU A 606 21.99 17.34 -44.60
N THR A 607 21.45 18.51 -44.26
CA THR A 607 22.23 19.76 -44.11
C THR A 607 23.37 19.58 -43.09
N MET A 608 23.11 18.94 -41.94
CA MET A 608 24.17 18.59 -40.99
C MET A 608 25.22 17.62 -41.57
N LYS A 609 24.83 16.64 -42.40
CA LYS A 609 25.79 15.75 -43.09
C LYS A 609 26.62 16.51 -44.11
N ASN A 610 26.05 17.46 -44.84
CA ASN A 610 26.74 18.32 -45.81
C ASN A 610 27.79 19.19 -45.10
N ILE A 611 27.42 19.90 -44.02
CA ILE A 611 28.35 20.70 -43.20
C ILE A 611 29.49 19.83 -42.67
N GLN A 612 29.20 18.66 -42.10
CA GLN A 612 30.25 17.73 -41.64
C GLN A 612 31.15 17.22 -42.78
N ARG A 613 30.64 17.08 -44.01
CA ARG A 613 31.42 16.69 -45.18
C ARG A 613 32.36 17.81 -45.61
N LYS A 614 31.88 19.06 -45.64
CA LYS A 614 32.64 20.27 -45.97
C LYS A 614 33.75 20.57 -44.96
N LEU A 615 33.44 20.54 -43.66
CA LEU A 615 34.43 20.64 -42.58
C LEU A 615 35.50 19.55 -42.65
N ARG A 616 35.16 18.33 -43.08
CA ARG A 616 36.13 17.23 -43.26
C ARG A 616 36.99 17.36 -44.52
N ALA A 617 36.61 18.22 -45.46
CA ALA A 617 37.35 18.55 -46.68
C ALA A 617 38.16 19.86 -46.57
N ASN A 618 38.08 20.56 -45.42
CA ASN A 618 38.60 21.91 -45.19
C ASN A 618 37.98 22.99 -46.10
N GLU A 619 36.78 22.74 -46.64
CA GLU A 619 36.00 23.70 -47.44
C GLU A 619 35.18 24.60 -46.49
N LEU A 620 35.86 25.40 -45.67
CA LEU A 620 35.28 26.03 -44.47
C LEU A 620 34.28 27.15 -44.78
N GLU A 621 34.50 27.94 -45.83
CA GLU A 621 33.59 29.00 -46.28
C GLU A 621 32.22 28.41 -46.68
N GLN A 622 32.24 27.27 -47.39
CA GLN A 622 31.06 26.48 -47.79
C GLN A 622 30.56 25.51 -46.69
N ALA A 623 31.03 25.69 -45.46
CA ALA A 623 30.50 25.06 -44.26
C ALA A 623 29.89 26.08 -43.28
N VAL A 624 29.98 27.37 -43.61
CA VAL A 624 29.50 28.52 -42.82
C VAL A 624 28.39 29.26 -43.57
N GLY A 625 28.53 29.42 -44.90
CA GLY A 625 27.40 29.63 -45.83
C GLY A 625 26.81 28.29 -46.26
#